data_AF-A0A0N4ZQW7-F1
#
_entry.id   AF-A0A0N4ZQW7-F1
#
_cell.length_a   1.000
_cell.length_b   1.000
_cell.length_c   1.000
_cell.angle_alpha   90.00
_cell.angle_beta   90.00
_cell.angle_gamma   90.00
#
_symmetry.space_group_name_H-M   'P 1'
#
loop_
_entity.id
_entity.type
_entity.pdbx_description
1 polymer ?
#
loop_
_entity_poly.entity_id
_entity_poly.type
_entity_poly.pdbx_seq_one_letter_code
_entity_poly.pdbx_strand_id
1 'polypeptide(L)'
;MQIFFILVCSLIPFIKGKTFLGKDISSKKLPSAYPCDYNKYTLGLSTFITQSKIQGQDLSTNGENLQKGIEGVITGAYTTNQSSTKDAFYTLCNAQANFYGQLGFSNVVGCINVLSLVQHNYSIPDAYLFEQIFSSLDYQCSSGFRINMDHINDYAFTLINSNTVIESIYNNFNSSINLPSSNDVKKCEALKKYHDNMGKLFGGSSNSSEFGYSICEQSAIYMLVKLPQCYSPVYDCNFMDF
;
A
#
# COMPACT_ATOMS: atom_id res chain seq x y z
N MET A 1 20.80 22.47 52.60
CA MET A 1 20.97 21.36 51.62
C MET A 1 19.57 20.81 51.34
N GLN A 2 19.10 20.96 50.10
CA GLN A 2 17.76 20.63 49.57
C GLN A 2 17.37 19.17 49.88
N ILE A 3 16.19 18.83 50.40
CA ILE A 3 14.80 18.85 49.86
C ILE A 3 14.56 17.88 48.68
N PHE A 4 13.90 16.77 49.04
CA PHE A 4 12.88 15.94 48.37
C PHE A 4 13.14 15.14 47.06
N PHE A 5 12.77 13.85 47.19
CA PHE A 5 12.46 12.82 46.19
C PHE A 5 11.51 13.28 45.07
N ILE A 6 11.73 12.80 43.84
CA ILE A 6 10.70 12.08 43.05
C ILE A 6 11.36 10.92 42.27
N LEU A 7 10.86 9.72 42.55
CA LEU A 7 11.00 8.51 41.75
C LEU A 7 9.86 8.53 40.71
N VAL A 8 10.19 8.47 39.41
CA VAL A 8 9.23 7.98 38.40
C VAL A 8 9.94 6.92 37.57
N CYS A 9 9.70 5.67 37.96
CA CYS A 9 9.57 4.58 37.02
C CYS A 9 8.40 4.90 36.07
N SER A 10 8.70 4.99 34.78
CA SER A 10 7.76 4.68 33.71
C SER A 10 8.59 4.02 32.62
N LEU A 11 8.69 2.68 32.64
CA LEU A 11 7.82 1.84 31.82
C LEU A 11 7.65 2.47 30.43
N ILE A 12 8.59 2.16 29.54
CA ILE A 12 8.34 2.20 28.11
C ILE A 12 7.17 1.22 27.87
N PRO A 13 5.98 1.69 27.47
CA PRO A 13 4.95 0.77 27.05
C PRO A 13 5.38 0.26 25.67
N PHE A 14 5.70 -1.02 25.65
CA PHE A 14 5.73 -1.86 24.47
C PHE A 14 4.51 -1.58 23.59
N ILE A 15 4.81 -1.29 22.32
CA ILE A 15 4.12 -1.78 21.11
C ILE A 15 2.82 -2.54 21.42
N LYS A 16 1.67 -1.86 21.34
CA LYS A 16 0.38 -2.54 21.11
C LYS A 16 0.19 -2.80 19.62
N GLY A 17 1.13 -3.53 19.04
CA GLY A 17 0.86 -4.37 17.88
C GLY A 17 0.30 -5.68 18.39
N LYS A 18 -0.90 -6.06 17.96
CA LYS A 18 -1.47 -7.38 18.28
C LYS A 18 -0.49 -8.46 17.81
N THR A 19 0.18 -9.13 18.74
CA THR A 19 0.80 -10.43 18.52
C THR A 19 0.42 -11.34 19.69
N PHE A 20 -0.35 -12.38 19.39
CA PHE A 20 -0.48 -13.52 20.30
C PHE A 20 0.87 -14.23 20.35
N LEU A 21 1.62 -14.01 21.43
CA LEU A 21 2.88 -14.68 21.71
C LEU A 21 2.71 -15.55 22.96
N GLY A 22 2.38 -16.83 22.72
CA GLY A 22 2.52 -17.88 23.72
C GLY A 22 3.97 -17.98 24.23
N LYS A 23 4.10 -18.37 25.49
CA LYS A 23 5.31 -18.42 26.32
C LYS A 23 6.37 -19.44 25.86
N ASP A 24 6.86 -19.33 24.63
CA ASP A 24 8.08 -20.01 24.18
C ASP A 24 8.92 -19.04 23.35
N ILE A 25 9.79 -18.29 24.04
CA ILE A 25 10.71 -17.31 23.44
C ILE A 25 12.10 -17.93 23.45
N SER A 26 12.35 -18.82 22.48
CA SER A 26 13.70 -19.27 22.15
C SER A 26 13.97 -19.37 20.64
N SER A 27 13.12 -18.78 19.78
CA SER A 27 13.37 -18.81 18.31
C SER A 27 12.67 -17.75 17.45
N LYS A 28 12.02 -16.72 18.02
CA LYS A 28 11.28 -15.72 17.22
C LYS A 28 12.17 -14.61 16.66
N LYS A 29 12.93 -15.04 15.66
CA LYS A 29 13.45 -14.32 14.50
C LYS A 29 12.65 -13.04 14.15
N LEU A 30 13.31 -11.89 14.24
CA LEU A 30 12.85 -10.57 13.74
C LEU A 30 12.53 -10.65 12.22
N PRO A 31 11.86 -9.65 11.61
CA PRO A 31 11.63 -9.61 10.15
C PRO A 31 12.90 -9.79 9.31
N SER A 32 14.08 -9.47 9.88
CA SER A 32 15.41 -9.76 9.31
C SER A 32 15.81 -11.24 9.28
N ALA A 33 14.94 -12.15 9.70
CA ALA A 33 15.29 -13.55 9.91
C ALA A 33 14.44 -14.55 9.10
N TYR A 34 13.58 -14.04 8.22
CA TYR A 34 13.07 -14.80 7.09
C TYR A 34 14.00 -14.61 5.90
N PRO A 35 14.68 -15.66 5.42
CA PRO A 35 15.54 -15.55 4.25
C PRO A 35 14.69 -15.17 3.03
N CYS A 36 15.21 -14.27 2.18
CA CYS A 36 14.64 -14.02 0.86
C CYS A 36 15.33 -14.92 -0.16
N ASP A 37 14.58 -15.83 -0.77
CA ASP A 37 14.97 -16.45 -2.02
C ASP A 37 14.64 -15.49 -3.17
N TYR A 38 15.61 -14.64 -3.52
CA TYR A 38 15.42 -13.61 -4.53
C TYR A 38 15.16 -14.19 -5.93
N ASN A 39 15.57 -15.43 -6.20
CA ASN A 39 15.24 -16.11 -7.45
C ASN A 39 13.74 -16.42 -7.52
N LYS A 40 13.12 -16.82 -6.40
CA LYS A 40 11.66 -16.98 -6.33
C LYS A 40 10.93 -15.65 -6.44
N TYR A 41 11.44 -14.60 -5.81
CA TYR A 41 10.86 -13.26 -5.95
C TYR A 41 10.86 -12.79 -7.41
N THR A 42 12.01 -12.88 -8.08
CA THR A 42 12.16 -12.43 -9.48
C THR A 42 11.33 -13.29 -10.45
N LEU A 43 11.30 -14.61 -10.29
CA LEU A 43 10.44 -15.50 -11.07
C LEU A 43 8.95 -15.20 -10.83
N GLY A 44 8.58 -14.97 -9.56
CA GLY A 44 7.25 -14.57 -9.16
C GLY A 44 6.84 -13.26 -9.82
N LEU A 45 7.69 -12.23 -9.74
CA LEU A 45 7.44 -10.92 -10.32
C LEU A 45 7.31 -10.99 -11.85
N SER A 46 8.16 -11.78 -12.50
CA SER A 46 8.06 -12.05 -13.94
C SER A 46 6.75 -12.76 -14.30
N THR A 47 6.33 -13.72 -13.48
CA THR A 47 5.04 -14.41 -13.64
C THR A 47 3.89 -13.42 -13.46
N PHE A 48 3.94 -12.58 -12.43
CA PHE A 48 2.95 -11.54 -12.19
C PHE A 48 2.79 -10.65 -13.41
N ILE A 49 3.89 -10.06 -13.89
CA ILE A 49 3.91 -9.16 -15.06
C ILE A 49 3.30 -9.84 -16.29
N THR A 50 3.69 -11.08 -16.55
CA THR A 50 3.23 -11.84 -17.73
C THR A 50 1.74 -12.17 -17.63
N GLN A 51 1.29 -12.69 -16.49
CA GLN A 51 -0.09 -13.15 -16.31
C GLN A 51 -1.09 -12.00 -16.17
N SER A 52 -0.67 -10.89 -15.57
CA SER A 52 -1.45 -9.65 -15.51
C SER A 52 -1.52 -8.91 -16.84
N LYS A 53 -0.76 -9.35 -17.85
CA LYS A 53 -0.67 -8.74 -19.19
C LYS A 53 -0.21 -7.28 -19.14
N ILE A 54 0.60 -6.92 -18.15
CA ILE A 54 1.17 -5.58 -18.04
C ILE A 54 2.18 -5.37 -19.18
N GLN A 55 2.11 -4.20 -19.81
CA GLN A 55 3.06 -3.77 -20.83
C GLN A 55 3.88 -2.58 -20.32
N GLY A 56 5.16 -2.54 -20.69
CA GLY A 56 6.07 -1.47 -20.30
C GLY A 56 7.52 -1.92 -20.32
N GLN A 57 8.42 -1.00 -20.00
CA GLN A 57 9.85 -1.25 -19.87
C GLN A 57 10.24 -1.30 -18.40
N ASP A 58 11.27 -2.08 -18.07
CA ASP A 58 11.87 -2.13 -16.73
C ASP A 58 10.88 -2.41 -15.58
N LEU A 59 9.78 -3.10 -15.87
CA LEU A 59 8.70 -3.40 -14.93
C LEU A 59 9.14 -4.20 -13.70
N SER A 60 10.27 -4.90 -13.81
CA SER A 60 10.83 -5.68 -12.72
C SER A 60 11.82 -4.90 -11.84
N THR A 61 12.16 -3.66 -12.19
CA THR A 61 13.20 -2.88 -11.51
C THR A 61 12.80 -1.43 -11.25
N ASN A 62 11.78 -0.92 -11.94
CA ASN A 62 11.25 0.43 -11.80
C ASN A 62 9.80 0.35 -11.30
N GLY A 63 9.57 0.83 -10.08
CA GLY A 63 8.27 0.73 -9.42
C GLY A 63 7.21 1.62 -10.09
N GLU A 64 7.62 2.78 -10.62
CA GLU A 64 6.72 3.70 -11.30
C GLU A 64 6.19 3.11 -12.61
N ASN A 65 7.06 2.43 -13.37
CA ASN A 65 6.67 1.72 -14.58
C ASN A 65 5.73 0.55 -14.24
N LEU A 66 5.99 -0.19 -13.16
CA LEU A 66 5.10 -1.26 -12.72
C LEU A 66 3.72 -0.72 -12.32
N GLN A 67 3.66 0.35 -11.52
CA GLN A 67 2.42 1.01 -11.12
C GLN A 67 1.62 1.45 -12.35
N LYS A 68 2.24 2.23 -13.25
CA LYS A 68 1.60 2.69 -14.50
C LYS A 68 1.12 1.53 -15.35
N GLY A 69 1.88 0.44 -15.37
CA GLY A 69 1.51 -0.79 -16.05
C GLY A 69 0.23 -1.43 -15.47
N ILE A 70 0.12 -1.55 -14.15
CA ILE A 70 -1.07 -2.07 -13.46
C ILE A 70 -2.29 -1.17 -13.72
N GLU A 71 -2.14 0.14 -13.53
CA GLU A 71 -3.21 1.12 -13.78
C GLU A 71 -3.63 1.13 -15.26
N GLY A 72 -2.66 0.95 -16.16
CA GLY A 72 -2.86 0.83 -17.61
C GLY A 72 -3.72 -0.38 -18.00
N VAL A 73 -3.60 -1.51 -17.28
CA VAL A 73 -4.44 -2.69 -17.53
C VAL A 73 -5.91 -2.39 -17.24
N ILE A 74 -6.22 -1.75 -16.11
CA ILE A 74 -7.59 -1.41 -15.72
C ILE A 74 -8.18 -0.33 -16.64
N THR A 75 -7.45 0.77 -16.86
CA THR A 75 -7.90 1.88 -17.70
C THR A 75 -8.02 1.50 -19.18
N GLY A 76 -7.10 0.67 -19.69
CA GLY A 76 -7.15 0.13 -21.05
C GLY A 76 -8.34 -0.80 -21.29
N ALA A 77 -8.67 -1.66 -20.32
CA ALA A 77 -9.86 -2.50 -20.39
C ALA A 77 -11.14 -1.65 -20.43
N TYR A 78 -11.24 -0.66 -19.54
CA TYR A 78 -12.39 0.25 -19.47
C TYR A 78 -12.61 1.00 -20.80
N THR A 79 -11.55 1.58 -21.37
CA THR A 79 -11.64 2.37 -22.61
C THR A 79 -11.91 1.52 -23.86
N THR A 80 -11.57 0.23 -23.82
CA THR A 80 -11.90 -0.73 -24.90
C THR A 80 -13.35 -1.20 -24.81
N ASN A 81 -13.74 -1.67 -23.63
CA ASN A 81 -15.08 -2.15 -23.32
C ASN A 81 -15.29 -2.11 -21.80
N GLN A 82 -16.17 -1.24 -21.32
CA GLN A 82 -16.49 -1.08 -19.90
C GLN A 82 -16.87 -2.41 -19.21
N SER A 83 -17.44 -3.38 -19.93
CA SER A 83 -17.75 -4.69 -19.33
C SER A 83 -16.50 -5.53 -19.02
N SER A 84 -15.34 -5.23 -19.63
CA SER A 84 -14.10 -5.99 -19.51
C SER A 84 -13.20 -5.56 -18.34
N THR A 85 -13.49 -4.42 -17.69
CA THR A 85 -12.72 -3.93 -16.54
C THR A 85 -12.69 -4.94 -15.38
N LYS A 86 -13.80 -5.64 -15.15
CA LYS A 86 -13.90 -6.71 -14.15
C LYS A 86 -12.95 -7.86 -14.46
N ASP A 87 -12.93 -8.32 -15.71
CA ASP A 87 -12.04 -9.42 -16.14
C ASP A 87 -10.57 -9.03 -16.02
N ALA A 88 -10.22 -7.78 -16.32
CA ALA A 88 -8.88 -7.24 -16.12
C ALA A 88 -8.49 -7.23 -14.64
N PHE A 89 -9.38 -6.81 -13.75
CA PHE A 89 -9.15 -6.84 -12.31
C PHE A 89 -9.04 -8.26 -11.76
N TYR A 90 -9.89 -9.19 -12.20
CA TYR A 90 -9.74 -10.63 -11.89
C TYR A 90 -8.39 -11.19 -12.36
N THR A 91 -7.96 -10.79 -13.57
CA THR A 91 -6.67 -11.21 -14.12
C THR A 91 -5.51 -10.71 -13.25
N LEU A 92 -5.56 -9.45 -12.79
CA LEU A 92 -4.59 -8.88 -11.86
C LEU A 92 -4.56 -9.63 -10.52
N CYS A 93 -5.72 -9.87 -9.92
CA CYS A 93 -5.79 -10.59 -8.64
C CYS A 93 -5.37 -12.05 -8.75
N ASN A 94 -5.67 -12.73 -9.85
CA ASN A 94 -5.18 -14.08 -10.08
C ASN A 94 -3.66 -14.11 -10.30
N ALA A 95 -3.10 -13.13 -11.03
CA ALA A 95 -1.65 -12.98 -11.17
C ALA A 95 -0.97 -12.71 -9.82
N GLN A 96 -1.58 -11.89 -8.96
CA GLN A 96 -1.13 -11.66 -7.59
C GLN A 96 -1.13 -12.97 -6.79
N ALA A 97 -2.23 -13.73 -6.82
CA ALA A 97 -2.31 -15.00 -6.10
C ALA A 97 -1.21 -15.97 -6.54
N ASN A 98 -0.92 -16.04 -7.85
CA ASN A 98 0.17 -16.86 -8.39
C ASN A 98 1.56 -16.36 -7.98
N PHE A 99 1.78 -15.05 -7.93
CA PHE A 99 3.01 -14.46 -7.39
C PHE A 99 3.25 -14.90 -5.95
N TYR A 100 2.29 -14.66 -5.05
CA TYR A 100 2.40 -15.06 -3.65
C TYR A 100 2.52 -16.58 -3.49
N GLY A 101 1.86 -17.36 -4.35
CA GLY A 101 1.98 -18.82 -4.41
C GLY A 101 3.39 -19.30 -4.77
N GLN A 102 4.09 -18.62 -5.70
CA GLN A 102 5.46 -18.95 -6.09
C GLN A 102 6.49 -18.58 -5.00
N LEU A 103 6.28 -17.46 -4.30
CA LEU A 103 7.13 -17.07 -3.19
C LEU A 103 6.97 -18.05 -2.02
N GLY A 104 5.72 -18.35 -1.66
CA GLY A 104 5.38 -19.02 -0.42
C GLY A 104 5.56 -18.11 0.80
N PHE A 105 4.84 -18.42 1.87
CA PHE A 105 4.69 -17.55 3.05
C PHE A 105 6.01 -16.98 3.61
N SER A 106 7.06 -17.81 3.72
CA SER A 106 8.34 -17.38 4.27
C SER A 106 9.05 -16.34 3.41
N ASN A 107 8.95 -16.44 2.07
CA ASN A 107 9.60 -15.50 1.17
C ASN A 107 8.78 -14.23 0.97
N VAL A 108 7.46 -14.26 1.19
CA VAL A 108 6.62 -13.05 1.14
C VAL A 108 7.15 -12.01 2.14
N VAL A 109 7.27 -12.39 3.41
CA VAL A 109 7.78 -11.50 4.47
C VAL A 109 9.26 -11.16 4.23
N GLY A 110 10.06 -12.13 3.80
CA GLY A 110 11.50 -11.97 3.58
C GLY A 110 11.86 -11.12 2.36
N CYS A 111 11.06 -11.13 1.29
CA CYS A 111 11.38 -10.48 0.02
C CYS A 111 10.58 -9.20 -0.27
N ILE A 112 9.31 -9.13 0.11
CA ILE A 112 8.46 -7.96 -0.14
C ILE A 112 8.61 -6.97 1.02
N ASN A 113 9.82 -6.43 1.16
CA ASN A 113 10.13 -5.36 2.11
C ASN A 113 11.29 -4.50 1.57
N VAL A 114 11.31 -3.23 1.97
CA VAL A 114 12.29 -2.25 1.47
C VAL A 114 13.74 -2.70 1.68
N LEU A 115 14.07 -3.27 2.85
CA LEU A 115 15.46 -3.63 3.16
C LEU A 115 15.99 -4.71 2.21
N SER A 116 15.20 -5.76 1.98
CA SER A 116 15.57 -6.84 1.06
C SER A 116 15.64 -6.36 -0.39
N LEU A 117 14.72 -5.51 -0.83
CA LEU A 117 14.75 -4.94 -2.19
C LEU A 117 15.99 -4.06 -2.39
N VAL A 118 16.35 -3.21 -1.42
CA VAL A 118 17.59 -2.40 -1.49
C VAL A 118 18.84 -3.29 -1.53
N GLN A 119 18.88 -4.39 -0.77
CA GLN A 119 19.99 -5.37 -0.84
C GLN A 119 20.13 -6.01 -2.22
N HIS A 120 19.08 -6.00 -3.02
CA HIS A 120 19.04 -6.51 -4.39
C HIS A 120 19.04 -5.40 -5.46
N ASN A 121 19.66 -4.25 -5.15
CA ASN A 121 19.95 -3.13 -6.07
C ASN A 121 18.75 -2.33 -6.55
N TYR A 122 17.60 -2.40 -5.88
CA TYR A 122 16.54 -1.42 -6.12
C TYR A 122 16.97 -0.07 -5.56
N SER A 123 16.60 1.01 -6.25
CA SER A 123 16.69 2.33 -5.64
C SER A 123 15.78 2.38 -4.41
N ILE A 124 16.09 3.23 -3.42
CA ILE A 124 15.23 3.39 -2.24
C ILE A 124 13.80 3.77 -2.66
N PRO A 125 13.57 4.74 -3.57
CA PRO A 125 12.23 5.04 -4.08
C PRO A 125 11.51 3.82 -4.68
N ASP A 126 12.19 3.04 -5.52
CA ASP A 126 11.60 1.85 -6.13
C ASP A 126 11.27 0.79 -5.08
N ALA A 127 12.18 0.52 -4.14
CA ALA A 127 11.96 -0.46 -3.08
C ALA A 127 10.71 -0.17 -2.23
N TYR A 128 10.47 1.10 -1.89
CA TYR A 128 9.23 1.52 -1.22
C TYR A 128 8.01 1.30 -2.12
N LEU A 129 8.10 1.68 -3.39
CA LEU A 129 7.00 1.59 -4.33
C LEU A 129 6.59 0.14 -4.63
N PHE A 130 7.55 -0.77 -4.79
CA PHE A 130 7.28 -2.21 -4.95
C PHE A 130 6.58 -2.79 -3.71
N GLU A 131 7.06 -2.47 -2.50
CA GLU A 131 6.41 -2.93 -1.27
C GLU A 131 4.96 -2.41 -1.18
N GLN A 132 4.72 -1.15 -1.54
CA GLN A 132 3.39 -0.53 -1.54
C GLN A 132 2.46 -1.13 -2.58
N ILE A 133 2.92 -1.34 -3.81
CA ILE A 133 2.16 -1.97 -4.88
C ILE A 133 1.64 -3.31 -4.42
N PHE A 134 2.52 -4.18 -3.90
CA PHE A 134 2.12 -5.51 -3.49
C PHE A 134 1.28 -5.53 -2.22
N SER A 135 1.49 -4.61 -1.28
CA SER A 135 0.66 -4.49 -0.08
C SER A 135 -0.74 -3.97 -0.41
N SER A 136 -0.84 -2.97 -1.29
CA SER A 136 -2.12 -2.44 -1.74
C SER A 136 -2.88 -3.49 -2.54
N LEU A 137 -2.25 -4.11 -3.53
CA LEU A 137 -2.83 -5.21 -4.31
C LEU A 137 -3.32 -6.36 -3.42
N ASP A 138 -2.57 -6.71 -2.37
CA ASP A 138 -3.03 -7.71 -1.40
C ASP A 138 -4.34 -7.30 -0.73
N TYR A 139 -4.47 -6.05 -0.27
CA TYR A 139 -5.74 -5.55 0.24
C TYR A 139 -6.86 -5.55 -0.82
N GLN A 140 -6.59 -5.07 -2.04
CA GLN A 140 -7.63 -4.99 -3.09
C GLN A 140 -8.12 -6.38 -3.49
N CYS A 141 -7.22 -7.37 -3.51
CA CYS A 141 -7.52 -8.74 -3.92
C CYS A 141 -7.99 -9.64 -2.76
N SER A 142 -8.01 -9.13 -1.52
CA SER A 142 -8.48 -9.86 -0.35
C SER A 142 -9.66 -9.16 0.34
N SER A 143 -9.44 -8.44 1.44
CA SER A 143 -10.48 -7.80 2.24
C SER A 143 -11.29 -6.76 1.47
N GLY A 144 -10.66 -6.04 0.53
CA GLY A 144 -11.32 -5.04 -0.32
C GLY A 144 -11.99 -5.63 -1.57
N PHE A 145 -11.83 -6.93 -1.85
CA PHE A 145 -12.14 -7.51 -3.16
C PHE A 145 -13.58 -7.30 -3.61
N ARG A 146 -14.55 -7.62 -2.75
CA ARG A 146 -15.98 -7.49 -3.09
C ARG A 146 -16.30 -6.05 -3.48
N ILE A 147 -15.91 -5.09 -2.65
CA ILE A 147 -16.21 -3.67 -2.83
C ILE A 147 -15.55 -3.15 -4.11
N ASN A 148 -14.26 -3.45 -4.32
CA ASN A 148 -13.54 -3.06 -5.52
C ASN A 148 -14.16 -3.66 -6.79
N MET A 149 -14.60 -4.93 -6.75
CA MET A 149 -15.24 -5.59 -7.88
C MET A 149 -16.60 -4.96 -8.22
N ASP A 150 -17.39 -4.62 -7.21
CA ASP A 150 -18.71 -4.00 -7.38
C ASP A 150 -18.60 -2.61 -8.00
N HIS A 151 -17.51 -1.88 -7.71
CA HIS A 151 -17.25 -0.50 -8.14
C HIS A 151 -16.11 -0.34 -9.16
N ILE A 152 -15.62 -1.42 -9.79
CA ILE A 152 -14.39 -1.34 -10.62
C ILE A 152 -14.53 -0.41 -11.83
N ASN A 153 -15.74 -0.25 -12.36
CA ASN A 153 -15.99 0.70 -13.45
C ASN A 153 -15.98 2.15 -12.95
N ASP A 154 -16.50 2.40 -11.74
CA ASP A 154 -16.40 3.71 -11.09
C ASP A 154 -14.93 4.04 -10.82
N TYR A 155 -14.16 3.06 -10.34
CA TYR A 155 -12.72 3.18 -10.14
C TYR A 155 -12.00 3.62 -11.43
N ALA A 156 -12.18 2.87 -12.52
CA ALA A 156 -11.53 3.16 -13.80
C ALA A 156 -11.98 4.52 -14.37
N PHE A 157 -13.27 4.85 -14.26
CA PHE A 157 -13.81 6.14 -14.67
C PHE A 157 -13.19 7.30 -13.88
N THR A 158 -13.10 7.17 -12.55
CA THR A 158 -12.48 8.19 -11.68
C THR A 158 -11.00 8.38 -12.02
N LEU A 159 -10.24 7.30 -12.25
CA LEU A 159 -8.84 7.39 -12.68
C LEU A 159 -8.67 8.23 -13.96
N ILE A 160 -9.54 8.01 -14.95
CA ILE A 160 -9.48 8.71 -16.23
C ILE A 160 -9.91 10.18 -16.10
N ASN A 161 -11.04 10.42 -15.43
CA ASN A 161 -11.68 11.74 -15.45
C ASN A 161 -11.22 12.68 -14.34
N SER A 162 -10.60 12.15 -13.29
CA SER A 162 -10.15 12.92 -12.14
C SER A 162 -8.62 12.89 -11.96
N ASN A 163 -7.86 12.55 -13.01
CA ASN A 163 -6.40 12.48 -12.94
C ASN A 163 -5.76 13.77 -12.40
N THR A 164 -6.23 14.95 -12.83
CA THR A 164 -5.72 16.25 -12.33
C THR A 164 -6.03 16.48 -10.85
N VAL A 165 -7.16 15.96 -10.36
CA VAL A 165 -7.54 16.03 -8.94
C VAL A 165 -6.69 15.07 -8.12
N ILE A 166 -6.47 13.85 -8.60
CA ILE A 166 -5.58 12.85 -7.98
C ILE A 166 -4.16 13.42 -7.88
N GLU A 167 -3.64 13.97 -8.97
CA GLU A 167 -2.33 14.63 -8.99
C GLU A 167 -2.27 15.79 -8.00
N SER A 168 -3.32 16.62 -7.92
CA SER A 168 -3.39 17.70 -6.94
C SER A 168 -3.38 17.18 -5.50
N ILE A 169 -4.15 16.13 -5.19
CA ILE A 169 -4.18 15.49 -3.86
C ILE A 169 -2.77 15.00 -3.48
N TYR A 170 -2.09 14.30 -4.41
CA TYR A 170 -0.72 13.83 -4.21
C TYR A 170 0.28 14.97 -4.02
N ASN A 171 0.24 15.99 -4.88
CA ASN A 171 1.16 17.13 -4.81
C ASN A 171 0.97 17.94 -3.51
N ASN A 172 -0.28 18.07 -3.05
CA ASN A 172 -0.57 18.72 -1.76
C ASN A 172 -0.01 17.92 -0.58
N PHE A 173 -0.15 16.60 -0.60
CA PHE A 173 0.45 15.72 0.39
C PHE A 173 1.98 15.85 0.40
N ASN A 174 2.61 15.64 -0.77
CA ASN A 174 4.06 15.68 -0.91
C ASN A 174 4.64 17.04 -0.51
N SER A 175 3.99 18.13 -0.91
CA SER A 175 4.40 19.48 -0.48
C SER A 175 4.31 19.65 1.03
N SER A 176 3.24 19.17 1.67
CA SER A 176 3.01 19.32 3.12
C SER A 176 4.05 18.59 3.98
N ILE A 177 4.49 17.40 3.54
CA ILE A 177 5.48 16.62 4.30
C ILE A 177 6.91 17.14 4.14
N ASN A 178 7.19 17.85 3.03
CA ASN A 178 8.53 18.37 2.70
C ASN A 178 8.76 19.82 3.16
N LEU A 179 7.77 20.46 3.80
CA LEU A 179 7.96 21.79 4.38
C LEU A 179 8.97 21.74 5.54
N PRO A 180 9.94 22.66 5.60
CA PRO A 180 10.90 22.73 6.71
C PRO A 180 10.25 22.89 8.10
N SER A 181 9.03 23.43 8.15
CA SER A 181 8.24 23.63 9.38
C SER A 181 7.29 22.47 9.71
N SER A 182 7.37 21.36 8.97
CA SER A 182 6.50 20.19 9.14
C SER A 182 7.06 19.28 10.24
N ASN A 183 6.40 19.30 11.40
CA ASN A 183 6.66 18.34 12.48
C ASN A 183 5.89 17.03 12.24
N ASP A 184 6.13 16.03 13.09
CA ASP A 184 5.51 14.71 12.94
C ASP A 184 3.98 14.75 12.90
N VAL A 185 3.36 15.58 13.75
CA VAL A 185 1.89 15.75 13.77
C VAL A 185 1.38 16.24 12.42
N LYS A 186 1.97 17.30 11.85
CA LYS A 186 1.57 17.83 10.54
C LYS A 186 1.79 16.82 9.41
N LYS A 187 2.86 16.03 9.48
CA LYS A 187 3.12 14.98 8.50
C LYS A 187 2.03 13.91 8.54
N CYS A 188 1.61 13.50 9.74
CA CYS A 188 0.52 12.52 9.90
C CYS A 188 -0.86 13.10 9.58
N GLU A 189 -1.11 14.37 9.86
CA GLU A 189 -2.35 15.04 9.42
C GLU A 189 -2.41 15.17 7.90
N ALA A 190 -1.28 15.49 7.25
CA ALA A 190 -1.18 15.50 5.79
C ALA A 190 -1.40 14.11 5.20
N LEU A 191 -0.90 13.07 5.87
CA LEU A 191 -1.14 11.67 5.52
C LEU A 191 -2.62 11.31 5.62
N LYS A 192 -3.28 11.63 6.74
CA LYS A 192 -4.71 11.40 6.92
C LYS A 192 -5.52 12.07 5.83
N LYS A 193 -5.21 13.34 5.60
CA LYS A 193 -5.86 14.14 4.57
C LYS A 193 -5.67 13.56 3.16
N TYR A 194 -4.50 12.99 2.87
CA TYR A 194 -4.24 12.35 1.58
C TYR A 194 -5.22 11.20 1.31
N HIS A 195 -5.27 10.20 2.20
CA HIS A 195 -6.14 9.05 1.98
C HIS A 195 -7.63 9.36 2.19
N ASP A 196 -7.99 10.28 3.08
CA ASP A 196 -9.36 10.78 3.19
C ASP A 196 -9.83 11.44 1.89
N ASN A 197 -8.98 12.25 1.26
CA ASN A 197 -9.33 12.91 0.00
C ASN A 197 -9.45 11.91 -1.15
N MET A 198 -8.59 10.90 -1.19
CA MET A 198 -8.73 9.80 -2.14
C MET A 198 -10.05 9.07 -1.93
N GLY A 199 -10.37 8.68 -0.69
CA GLY A 199 -11.65 8.03 -0.39
C GLY A 199 -12.87 8.90 -0.75
N LYS A 200 -12.84 10.20 -0.46
CA LYS A 200 -13.93 11.13 -0.80
C LYS A 200 -14.11 11.31 -2.30
N LEU A 201 -13.01 11.38 -3.05
CA LEU A 201 -13.06 11.48 -4.51
C LEU A 201 -13.76 10.27 -5.14
N PHE A 202 -13.36 9.06 -4.74
CA PHE A 202 -13.89 7.83 -5.31
C PHE A 202 -15.29 7.49 -4.76
N GLY A 203 -15.53 7.72 -3.46
CA GLY A 203 -16.84 7.56 -2.84
C GLY A 203 -17.87 8.54 -3.41
N GLY A 204 -17.48 9.80 -3.64
CA GLY A 204 -18.32 10.79 -4.30
C GLY A 204 -18.61 10.48 -5.77
N SER A 205 -17.62 9.95 -6.51
CA SER A 205 -17.79 9.58 -7.92
C SER A 205 -18.74 8.39 -8.12
N SER A 206 -18.76 7.47 -7.16
CA SER A 206 -19.60 6.24 -7.19
C SER A 206 -20.90 6.36 -6.38
N ASN A 207 -21.04 7.44 -5.59
CA ASN A 207 -22.08 7.58 -4.56
C ASN A 207 -22.12 6.38 -3.57
N SER A 208 -20.94 5.93 -3.13
CA SER A 208 -20.77 4.77 -2.24
C SER A 208 -19.75 5.04 -1.13
N SER A 209 -20.23 5.14 0.11
CA SER A 209 -19.37 5.30 1.30
C SER A 209 -18.49 4.05 1.55
N GLU A 210 -18.99 2.86 1.24
CA GLU A 210 -18.19 1.61 1.31
C GLU A 210 -17.00 1.65 0.35
N PHE A 211 -17.22 2.13 -0.87
CA PHE A 211 -16.14 2.30 -1.84
C PHE A 211 -15.16 3.40 -1.44
N GLY A 212 -15.68 4.54 -0.95
CA GLY A 212 -14.85 5.62 -0.43
C GLY A 212 -13.94 5.15 0.71
N TYR A 213 -14.49 4.41 1.67
CA TYR A 213 -13.71 3.80 2.75
C TYR A 213 -12.66 2.81 2.23
N SER A 214 -13.03 1.91 1.31
CA SER A 214 -12.10 0.95 0.71
C SER A 214 -10.91 1.65 0.03
N ILE A 215 -11.17 2.72 -0.71
CA ILE A 215 -10.13 3.50 -1.39
C ILE A 215 -9.26 4.28 -0.41
N CYS A 216 -9.83 4.78 0.68
CA CYS A 216 -9.06 5.38 1.76
C CYS A 216 -8.06 4.37 2.34
N GLU A 217 -8.51 3.18 2.72
CA GLU A 217 -7.64 2.11 3.24
C GLU A 217 -6.57 1.71 2.22
N GLN A 218 -6.94 1.55 0.95
CA GLN A 218 -6.00 1.31 -0.16
C GLN A 218 -4.90 2.37 -0.23
N SER A 219 -5.28 3.64 -0.09
CA SER A 219 -4.37 4.78 -0.18
C SER A 219 -3.48 4.91 1.05
N ALA A 220 -4.01 4.57 2.23
CA ALA A 220 -3.24 4.46 3.48
C ALA A 220 -2.21 3.31 3.42
N ILE A 221 -2.50 2.24 2.70
CA ILE A 221 -1.53 1.15 2.48
C ILE A 221 -0.49 1.53 1.39
N TYR A 222 -0.90 2.28 0.36
CA TYR A 222 -0.06 2.68 -0.77
C TYR A 222 0.88 3.88 -0.50
N MET A 223 1.06 4.30 0.76
CA MET A 223 1.75 5.55 1.07
C MET A 223 3.21 5.55 0.64
N LEU A 224 3.52 6.31 -0.44
CA LEU A 224 4.84 6.49 -1.07
C LEU A 224 5.96 6.77 -0.06
N VAL A 225 5.66 7.54 0.98
CA VAL A 225 6.55 7.73 2.14
C VAL A 225 5.90 7.08 3.35
N LYS A 226 6.47 5.97 3.81
CA LYS A 226 6.11 5.43 5.13
C LYS A 226 6.53 6.46 6.18
N LEU A 227 5.57 6.93 6.95
CA LEU A 227 5.77 7.82 8.08
C LEU A 227 5.57 7.00 9.36
N PRO A 228 6.63 6.38 9.94
CA PRO A 228 6.49 5.49 11.08
C PRO A 228 5.87 6.15 12.31
N GLN A 229 5.90 7.48 12.40
CA GLN A 229 5.24 8.23 13.45
C GLN A 229 3.71 8.21 13.36
N CYS A 230 3.13 7.78 12.23
CA CYS A 230 1.70 7.88 11.95
C CYS A 230 0.89 6.61 12.22
N TYR A 231 1.44 5.60 12.90
CA TYR A 231 0.72 4.35 13.24
C TYR A 231 -0.35 4.50 14.35
N SER A 232 -0.84 5.71 14.59
CA SER A 232 -1.89 5.95 15.58
C SER A 232 -3.27 5.80 14.93
N PRO A 233 -4.27 5.16 15.58
CA PRO A 233 -5.61 4.99 15.01
C PRO A 233 -6.33 6.28 14.64
N VAL A 234 -5.88 7.43 15.15
CA VAL A 234 -6.41 8.74 14.78
C VAL A 234 -6.11 9.12 13.32
N TYR A 235 -5.15 8.43 12.69
CA TYR A 235 -4.78 8.58 11.29
C TYR A 235 -5.32 7.44 10.42
N ASP A 236 -6.09 6.51 10.99
CA ASP A 236 -6.78 5.48 10.20
C ASP A 236 -7.97 6.11 9.43
N CYS A 237 -8.44 5.40 8.41
CA CYS A 237 -9.68 5.78 7.74
C CYS A 237 -10.87 5.55 8.66
N ASN A 238 -11.82 6.49 8.65
CA ASN A 238 -13.07 6.36 9.38
C ASN A 238 -14.21 6.25 8.38
N PHE A 239 -15.01 5.18 8.47
CA PHE A 239 -16.16 4.97 7.59
C PHE A 239 -17.14 6.16 7.60
N MET A 240 -17.30 6.84 8.75
CA MET A 240 -18.21 7.97 8.89
C MET A 240 -17.76 9.25 8.16
N ASP A 241 -16.55 9.26 7.61
CA ASP A 241 -16.01 10.38 6.83
C ASP A 241 -16.43 10.35 5.34
N PHE A 242 -17.19 9.33 4.91
CA PHE A 242 -17.63 9.06 3.53
C PHE A 242 -19.14 8.82 3.44
#